data_AF-A0A326GHW5-F1
#
_entry.id   AF-A0A326GHW5-F1
#
_cell.length_a   1.000
_cell.length_b   1.000
_cell.length_c   1.000
_cell.angle_alpha   90.00
_cell.angle_beta   90.00
_cell.angle_gamma   90.00
#
_symmetry.space_group_name_H-M   'P 1'
#
loop_
_entity.id
_entity.type
_entity.pdbx_description
1 polymer ?
#
loop_
_entity_poly.entity_id
_entity_poly.type
_entity_poly.pdbx_seq_one_letter_code
_entity_poly.pdbx_strand_id
1 'polypeptide(L)'
;MGTCHCSRCRKVGASTFVFVKKDDLLWISGREMVQRYEPEPPYKYARCFCRTCGTALGEIISDEPIFPIAANALDDDPVVRNGFHEFVAEKPSWYEICDRAKQFEGHPPRS
;
A
#
# COMPACT_ATOMS: atom_id res chain seq x y z
N MET A 1 -7.27 3.56 -5.89
CA MET A 1 -6.93 3.25 -4.48
C MET A 1 -7.60 1.95 -4.10
N GLY A 2 -6.92 1.13 -3.30
CA GLY A 2 -7.44 -0.12 -2.75
C GLY A 2 -7.01 -0.28 -1.30
N THR A 3 -7.67 -1.19 -0.58
CA THR A 3 -7.30 -1.56 0.79
C THR A 3 -7.02 -3.05 0.88
N CYS A 4 -5.81 -3.42 1.30
CA CYS A 4 -5.39 -4.80 1.52
C CYS A 4 -5.51 -5.20 3.00
N HIS A 5 -6.19 -6.31 3.26
CA HIS A 5 -6.43 -6.85 4.60
C HIS A 5 -5.50 -8.00 4.99
N CYS A 6 -4.56 -8.37 4.12
CA CYS A 6 -3.61 -9.44 4.40
C CYS A 6 -2.76 -9.11 5.64
N SER A 7 -2.20 -10.16 6.25
CA SER A 7 -1.42 -10.02 7.49
C SER A 7 -0.22 -9.08 7.37
N ARG A 8 0.35 -8.98 6.18
CA ARG A 8 1.49 -8.11 5.90
C ARG A 8 1.10 -6.64 5.93
N CYS A 9 0.05 -6.27 5.23
CA CYS A 9 -0.38 -4.88 5.07
C CYS A 9 -0.99 -4.32 6.37
N ARG A 10 -1.78 -5.12 7.09
CA ARG A 10 -2.37 -4.67 8.36
C ARG A 10 -1.31 -4.46 9.45
N LYS A 11 -0.29 -5.32 9.53
CA LYS A 11 0.76 -5.23 10.57
C LYS A 11 1.73 -4.05 10.35
N VAL A 12 1.89 -3.60 9.11
CA VAL A 12 2.75 -2.45 8.78
C VAL A 12 1.98 -1.11 8.79
N GLY A 13 0.66 -1.13 9.02
CA GLY A 13 -0.16 0.08 9.04
C GLY A 13 -0.37 0.75 7.66
N ALA A 14 -0.13 0.01 6.57
CA ALA A 14 -0.22 0.51 5.20
C ALA A 14 -1.23 -0.29 4.36
N SER A 15 -2.40 -0.59 4.96
CA SER A 15 -3.46 -1.34 4.28
C SER A 15 -4.02 -0.58 3.08
N THR A 16 -4.22 0.73 3.18
CA THR A 16 -4.74 1.53 2.06
C THR A 16 -3.60 2.04 1.20
N PHE A 17 -3.68 1.77 -0.09
CA PHE A 17 -2.65 2.12 -1.06
C PHE A 17 -3.24 2.81 -2.30
N VAL A 18 -2.42 3.61 -2.94
CA VAL A 18 -2.71 4.28 -4.21
C VAL A 18 -1.56 4.00 -5.19
N PHE A 19 -1.89 3.80 -6.45
CA PHE A 19 -0.90 3.66 -7.51
C PHE A 19 -0.49 5.03 -8.02
N VAL A 20 0.82 5.24 -8.17
CA VAL A 20 1.40 6.43 -8.77
C VAL A 20 2.25 6.03 -9.96
N LYS A 21 2.36 6.90 -10.97
CA LYS A 21 3.34 6.72 -12.03
C LYS A 21 4.71 7.14 -11.52
N LYS A 22 5.76 6.44 -11.97
CA LYS A 22 7.14 6.78 -11.62
C LYS A 22 7.49 8.23 -11.95
N ASP A 23 7.04 8.72 -13.11
CA ASP A 23 7.32 10.07 -13.59
C ASP A 23 6.57 11.16 -12.82
N ASP A 24 5.52 10.80 -12.06
CA ASP A 24 4.76 11.75 -11.23
C ASP A 24 5.35 11.88 -9.81
N LEU A 25 6.34 11.05 -9.43
CA LEU A 25 7.00 11.09 -8.12
C LEU A 25 8.29 11.92 -8.18
N LEU A 26 8.30 13.06 -7.48
CA LEU A 26 9.49 13.89 -7.31
C LEU A 26 10.07 13.78 -5.89
N TRP A 27 11.34 13.39 -5.78
CA TRP A 27 12.07 13.41 -4.52
C TRP A 27 12.58 14.82 -4.21
N ILE A 28 12.00 15.47 -3.21
CA ILE A 28 12.49 16.76 -2.70
C ILE A 28 13.63 16.55 -1.68
N SER A 29 13.50 15.55 -0.81
CA SER A 29 14.52 15.16 0.18
C SER A 29 14.24 13.77 0.75
N GLY A 30 15.17 13.22 1.55
CA GLY A 30 14.93 12.05 2.41
C GLY A 30 14.89 10.70 1.70
N ARG A 31 15.19 10.63 0.40
CA ARG A 31 15.26 9.36 -0.36
C ARG A 31 16.24 8.38 0.28
N GLU A 32 17.36 8.87 0.77
CA GLU A 32 18.41 8.13 1.47
C GLU A 32 17.98 7.58 2.84
N MET A 33 16.87 8.06 3.39
CA MET A 33 16.29 7.56 4.64
C MET A 33 15.32 6.40 4.43
N VAL A 34 15.01 6.06 3.18
CA VAL A 34 14.11 4.94 2.86
C VAL A 34 14.84 3.62 3.04
N GLN A 35 14.38 2.81 3.99
CA GLN A 35 14.79 1.42 4.15
C GLN A 35 13.87 0.52 3.32
N ARG A 36 14.48 -0.38 2.55
CA ARG A 36 13.80 -1.46 1.83
C ARG A 36 13.94 -2.78 2.57
N TYR A 37 12.86 -3.54 2.66
CA TYR A 37 12.87 -4.92 3.17
C TYR A 37 12.31 -5.84 2.08
N GLU A 38 13.13 -6.78 1.65
CA GLU A 38 12.75 -7.74 0.61
C GLU A 38 11.71 -8.73 1.12
N PRO A 39 10.73 -9.11 0.28
CA PRO A 39 9.75 -10.11 0.67
C PRO A 39 10.37 -11.52 0.63
N GLU A 40 9.94 -12.37 1.54
CA GLU A 40 10.18 -13.81 1.45
C GLU A 40 9.01 -14.51 0.74
N PRO A 41 9.26 -15.60 0.00
CA PRO A 41 8.19 -16.41 -0.58
C PRO A 41 7.13 -16.81 0.46
N PRO A 42 5.83 -16.79 0.11
CA PRO A 42 5.26 -16.58 -1.22
C PRO A 42 5.05 -15.11 -1.60
N TYR A 43 5.47 -14.16 -0.76
CA TYR A 43 5.26 -12.74 -1.01
C TYR A 43 6.22 -12.22 -2.08
N LYS A 44 5.73 -11.29 -2.91
CA LYS A 44 6.49 -10.75 -4.05
C LYS A 44 6.86 -9.28 -3.92
N TYR A 45 6.15 -8.56 -3.05
CA TYR A 45 6.23 -7.11 -2.93
C TYR A 45 7.09 -6.69 -1.75
N ALA A 46 8.13 -5.89 -2.05
CA ALA A 46 9.00 -5.29 -1.06
C ALA A 46 8.24 -4.29 -0.18
N ARG A 47 8.79 -4.00 0.99
CA ARG A 47 8.28 -2.95 1.88
C ARG A 47 9.29 -1.84 1.99
N CYS A 48 8.84 -0.61 1.81
CA CYS A 48 9.64 0.58 2.04
C CYS A 48 9.09 1.35 3.25
N PHE A 49 9.98 1.83 4.10
CA PHE A 49 9.63 2.66 5.25
C PHE A 49 10.76 3.64 5.58
N CYS A 50 10.43 4.75 6.24
CA CYS A 50 11.45 5.67 6.75
C CYS A 50 12.21 5.00 7.91
N ARG A 51 13.54 4.90 7.81
CA ARG A 51 14.37 4.30 8.86
C ARG A 51 14.38 5.09 10.17
N THR A 52 13.99 6.36 10.13
CA THR A 52 14.02 7.27 11.29
C THR A 52 12.70 7.25 12.06
N CYS A 53 11.55 7.38 11.39
CA CYS A 53 10.24 7.47 12.05
C CYS A 53 9.36 6.22 11.88
N GLY A 54 9.74 5.27 11.02
CA GLY A 54 8.99 4.04 10.78
C GLY A 54 7.78 4.20 9.85
N THR A 55 7.50 5.39 9.32
CA THR A 55 6.39 5.60 8.36
C THR A 55 6.51 4.65 7.18
N ALA A 56 5.46 3.87 6.92
CA ALA A 56 5.37 2.99 5.77
C ALA A 56 5.10 3.78 4.49
N LEU A 57 5.79 3.44 3.41
CA LEU A 57 5.78 4.19 2.15
C LEU A 57 5.31 3.36 0.94
N GLY A 58 4.91 2.10 1.16
CA GLY A 58 4.60 1.17 0.06
C GLY A 58 5.88 0.76 -0.69
N GLU A 59 5.88 0.92 -2.01
CA GLU A 59 6.99 0.60 -2.91
C GLU A 59 7.57 1.87 -3.55
N ILE A 60 7.73 2.95 -2.79
CA ILE A 60 8.11 4.28 -3.27
C ILE A 60 9.46 4.37 -4.03
N ILE A 61 10.29 3.34 -3.94
CA ILE A 61 11.57 3.21 -4.67
C ILE A 61 11.54 2.09 -5.72
N SER A 62 10.34 1.68 -6.16
CA SER A 62 10.18 0.72 -7.24
C SER A 62 10.66 1.32 -8.57
N ASP A 63 11.20 0.47 -9.43
CA ASP A 63 11.58 0.84 -10.79
C ASP A 63 10.46 0.59 -11.82
N GLU A 64 9.36 -0.02 -11.40
CA GLU A 64 8.18 -0.25 -12.22
C GLU A 64 7.56 1.08 -12.71
N PRO A 65 6.94 1.12 -13.91
CA PRO A 65 6.31 2.34 -14.43
C PRO A 65 5.19 2.87 -13.53
N ILE A 66 4.50 1.97 -12.82
CA ILE A 66 3.41 2.27 -11.88
C ILE A 66 3.60 1.39 -10.65
N PHE A 67 3.58 1.98 -9.46
CA PHE A 67 3.77 1.26 -8.20
C PHE A 67 2.85 1.78 -7.08
N PRO A 68 2.53 0.94 -6.08
CA PRO A 68 1.70 1.36 -4.96
C PRO A 68 2.52 2.12 -3.91
N ILE A 69 1.98 3.24 -3.43
CA ILE A 69 2.44 3.91 -2.20
C ILE A 69 1.38 3.80 -1.11
N ALA A 70 1.81 3.92 0.15
CA ALA A 70 0.88 3.99 1.27
C ALA A 70 0.06 5.28 1.18
N ALA A 71 -1.27 5.18 1.07
CA ALA A 71 -2.14 6.35 0.99
C ALA A 71 -2.07 7.20 2.28
N ASN A 72 -1.81 6.55 3.42
CA ASN A 72 -1.64 7.20 4.72
C ASN A 72 -0.38 8.09 4.82
N ALA A 73 0.50 8.08 3.81
CA ALA A 73 1.67 8.96 3.73
C ALA A 73 1.39 10.28 2.99
N LEU A 74 0.17 10.49 2.49
CA LEU A 74 -0.24 11.73 1.84
C LEU A 74 -0.91 12.65 2.86
N ASP A 75 -0.47 13.91 2.91
CA ASP A 75 -1.07 14.93 3.77
C ASP A 75 -2.33 15.56 3.13
N ASP A 76 -2.35 15.64 1.79
CA ASP A 76 -3.46 16.19 1.01
C ASP A 76 -4.45 15.12 0.53
N ASP A 77 -5.68 15.53 0.19
CA ASP A 77 -6.68 14.64 -0.40
C ASP A 77 -6.28 14.23 -1.83
N PRO A 78 -6.00 12.93 -2.10
CA PRO A 78 -5.64 12.48 -3.44
C PRO A 78 -6.83 12.43 -4.41
N VAL A 79 -8.04 12.81 -3.97
CA VAL A 79 -9.34 12.81 -4.70
C VAL A 79 -9.83 11.43 -5.15
N VAL A 80 -8.93 10.48 -5.38
CA VAL A 80 -9.24 9.08 -5.59
C VAL A 80 -9.82 8.48 -4.32
N ARG A 81 -10.82 7.61 -4.49
CA ARG A 81 -11.49 6.89 -3.40
C ARG A 81 -11.20 5.41 -3.49
N ASN A 82 -11.42 4.71 -2.38
CA ASN A 82 -11.24 3.28 -2.30
C ASN A 82 -12.21 2.58 -3.27
N GLY A 83 -11.67 1.86 -4.24
CA GLY A 83 -12.47 1.15 -5.25
C GLY A 83 -12.69 -0.32 -4.92
N PHE A 84 -11.81 -0.90 -4.10
CA PHE A 84 -11.89 -2.28 -3.70
C PHE A 84 -11.14 -2.59 -2.39
N HIS A 85 -11.55 -3.67 -1.75
CA HIS A 85 -10.82 -4.36 -0.71
C HIS A 85 -10.34 -5.71 -1.22
N GLU A 86 -9.09 -6.04 -0.98
CA GLU A 86 -8.51 -7.35 -1.28
C GLU A 86 -8.11 -8.07 0.01
N PHE A 87 -8.07 -9.40 -0.04
CA PHE A 87 -7.78 -10.27 1.10
C PHE A 87 -8.76 -10.13 2.28
N VAL A 88 -10.05 -9.85 2.04
CA VAL A 88 -11.03 -9.65 3.13
C VAL A 88 -11.20 -10.88 4.03
N ALA A 89 -10.87 -12.07 3.53
CA ALA A 89 -10.84 -13.31 4.31
C ALA A 89 -9.78 -13.29 5.43
N GLU A 90 -8.76 -12.43 5.32
CA GLU A 90 -7.71 -12.24 6.33
C GLU A 90 -7.97 -11.03 7.25
N LYS A 91 -9.05 -10.27 7.05
CA LYS A 91 -9.34 -9.12 7.92
C LYS A 91 -9.60 -9.60 9.36
N PRO A 92 -9.18 -8.84 10.38
CA PRO A 92 -9.54 -9.16 11.75
C PRO A 92 -11.07 -9.22 11.95
N SER A 93 -11.55 -10.14 12.79
CA SER A 93 -13.00 -10.32 13.04
C SER A 93 -13.68 -9.03 13.53
N TRP A 94 -12.96 -8.20 14.28
CA TRP A 94 -13.41 -6.92 14.82
C TRP A 94 -13.36 -5.73 13.83
N TYR A 95 -12.81 -5.91 12.63
CA TYR A 95 -12.69 -4.82 11.65
C TYR A 95 -13.91 -4.79 10.73
N GLU A 96 -14.67 -3.70 10.68
CA GLU A 96 -15.81 -3.58 9.75
C GLU A 96 -15.44 -2.77 8.50
N ILE A 97 -15.92 -3.21 7.32
CA ILE A 97 -15.80 -2.47 6.07
C ILE A 97 -17.10 -1.70 5.87
N CYS A 98 -17.05 -0.38 6.01
CA CYS A 98 -18.23 0.48 6.06
C CYS A 98 -18.49 1.28 4.77
N ASP A 99 -17.72 1.05 3.71
CA ASP A 99 -17.93 1.66 2.40
C ASP A 99 -18.68 0.71 1.43
N ARG A 100 -18.84 1.12 0.17
CA ARG A 100 -19.49 0.33 -0.89
C ARG A 100 -18.50 -0.23 -1.92
N ALA A 101 -17.21 -0.23 -1.61
CA ALA A 101 -16.18 -0.73 -2.51
C ALA A 101 -16.31 -2.24 -2.71
N LYS A 102 -15.85 -2.75 -3.86
CA LYS A 102 -15.88 -4.19 -4.15
C LYS A 102 -15.02 -4.95 -3.14
N GLN A 103 -15.46 -6.11 -2.68
CA GLN A 103 -14.70 -6.92 -1.71
C GLN A 103 -14.29 -8.25 -2.34
N PHE A 104 -13.01 -8.60 -2.19
CA PHE A 104 -12.41 -9.82 -2.72
C PHE A 104 -11.73 -10.61 -1.61
N GLU A 105 -11.99 -11.92 -1.53
CA GLU A 105 -11.39 -12.81 -0.52
C GLU A 105 -9.86 -12.92 -0.65
N GLY A 106 -9.32 -12.68 -1.84
CA GLY A 106 -7.89 -12.61 -2.15
C GLY A 106 -7.60 -11.47 -3.11
N HIS A 107 -6.68 -11.68 -4.06
CA HIS A 107 -6.42 -10.71 -5.13
C HIS A 107 -7.66 -10.48 -6.01
N PRO A 108 -7.91 -9.24 -6.47
CA PRO A 108 -8.91 -8.98 -7.49
C PRO A 108 -8.61 -9.76 -8.78
N PRO A 109 -9.65 -10.18 -9.55
CA PRO A 109 -9.43 -10.78 -10.86
C PRO A 109 -8.67 -9.80 -11.75
N ARG A 110 -7.68 -10.30 -12.51
CA ARG A 110 -7.00 -9.51 -13.54
C ARG A 110 -8.03 -9.14 -14.60
N SER A 111 -8.16 -7.84 -14.88
CA SER A 111 -8.88 -7.33 -16.06
C SER A 111 -8.15 -7.68 -17.34
#